data_AF-T0ZKA4-F1
#
_entry.id   AF-T0ZKA4-F1
#
_cell.length_a   1.000
_cell.length_b   1.000
_cell.length_c   1.000
_cell.angle_alpha   90.00
_cell.angle_beta   90.00
_cell.angle_gamma   90.00
#
_symmetry.space_group_name_H-M   'P 1'
#
loop_
_entity.id
_entity.type
_entity.pdbx_description
1 polymer ?
#
loop_
_entity_poly.entity_id
_entity_poly.type
_entity_poly.pdbx_seq_one_letter_code
_entity_poly.pdbx_strand_id
1 'polypeptide(L)'
;MTSIIGKTIKGQTYYYSREVARVGGKPKIVSQRYLGKAADIEAAIAGATVMPDRTRHLAFGDVAAVWEMLERLHLAEIVDDVVGARRSDAGASVGTYIALAALNRVVDPCSKLAFSDWWDTTAGDRWLRLSPGALDHRRFWEAMDAIGEDDLQQIERRLVAAMVETFAVDLSGLVLDMTNFATWIDSGNDRAAIAQRGHSKQKRNDLRICGLALVVSTDGGVPLVSHAYPGNKPDVTQFGATVNELVTRFYSSLARVATVER
;
A
#
# COMPACT_ATOMS: atom_id res chain seq x y z
N MET A 1 -8.87 -23.86 -11.69
CA MET A 1 -10.03 -24.65 -11.23
C MET A 1 -9.52 -25.73 -10.27
N THR A 2 -10.16 -25.86 -9.12
CA THR A 2 -9.77 -26.82 -8.08
C THR A 2 -10.29 -28.21 -8.45
N SER A 3 -9.42 -29.22 -8.37
CA SER A 3 -9.77 -30.63 -8.65
C SER A 3 -9.27 -31.53 -7.53
N ILE A 4 -10.00 -32.59 -7.21
CA ILE A 4 -9.55 -33.63 -6.28
C ILE A 4 -8.79 -34.70 -7.05
N ILE A 5 -7.62 -35.11 -6.55
CA ILE A 5 -6.83 -36.22 -7.10
C ILE A 5 -6.51 -37.24 -6.00
N GLY A 6 -6.47 -38.52 -6.37
CA GLY A 6 -5.97 -39.60 -5.54
C GLY A 6 -4.51 -39.92 -5.86
N LYS A 7 -3.69 -40.14 -4.84
CA LYS A 7 -2.32 -40.67 -4.97
C LYS A 7 -2.18 -41.92 -4.12
N THR A 8 -1.79 -43.03 -4.72
CA THR A 8 -1.50 -44.27 -3.99
C THR A 8 -0.05 -44.26 -3.51
N ILE A 9 0.16 -44.28 -2.20
CA ILE A 9 1.48 -44.27 -1.56
C ILE A 9 1.52 -45.45 -0.59
N LYS A 10 2.47 -46.38 -0.79
CA LYS A 10 2.63 -47.59 0.04
C LYS A 10 1.31 -48.37 0.22
N GLY A 11 0.55 -48.54 -0.86
CA GLY A 11 -0.72 -49.29 -0.86
C GLY A 11 -1.93 -48.55 -0.29
N GLN A 12 -1.78 -47.29 0.12
CA GLN A 12 -2.88 -46.48 0.65
C GLN A 12 -3.19 -45.30 -0.29
N THR A 13 -4.47 -45.04 -0.54
CA THR A 13 -4.92 -43.92 -1.39
C THR A 13 -5.17 -42.68 -0.55
N TYR A 14 -4.47 -41.60 -0.93
CA TYR A 14 -4.51 -40.29 -0.29
C TYR A 14 -5.10 -39.27 -1.26
N TYR A 15 -6.05 -38.48 -0.78
CA TYR A 15 -6.72 -37.47 -1.59
C TYR A 15 -6.12 -36.09 -1.36
N TYR A 16 -6.03 -35.31 -2.43
CA TYR A 16 -5.54 -33.94 -2.42
C TYR A 16 -6.46 -33.06 -3.25
N SER A 17 -6.77 -31.85 -2.77
CA SER A 17 -7.27 -30.80 -3.64
C SER A 17 -6.06 -30.10 -4.28
N ARG A 18 -6.12 -29.88 -5.59
CA ARG A 18 -5.08 -29.15 -6.31
C ARG A 18 -5.68 -28.05 -7.16
N GLU A 19 -4.91 -27.00 -7.36
CA GLU A 19 -5.17 -25.97 -8.36
C GLU A 19 -4.04 -25.94 -9.36
N VAL A 20 -4.42 -25.93 -10.65
CA VAL A 20 -3.49 -25.86 -11.77
C VAL A 20 -3.67 -24.51 -12.46
N ALA A 21 -2.56 -23.82 -12.69
CA ALA A 21 -2.49 -22.59 -13.47
C ALA A 21 -1.36 -22.69 -14.51
N ARG A 22 -1.41 -21.86 -15.56
CA ARG A 22 -0.31 -21.79 -16.54
C ARG A 22 0.79 -20.87 -16.00
N VAL A 23 2.00 -21.42 -15.85
CA VAL A 23 3.20 -20.68 -15.46
C VAL A 23 4.21 -20.83 -16.58
N GLY A 24 4.49 -19.73 -17.31
CA GLY A 24 5.34 -19.76 -18.51
C GLY A 24 4.75 -20.64 -19.62
N GLY A 25 3.43 -20.55 -19.86
CA GLY A 25 2.72 -21.32 -20.90
C GLY A 25 2.45 -22.79 -20.56
N LYS A 26 3.12 -23.35 -19.55
CA LYS A 26 2.98 -24.75 -19.13
C LYS A 26 2.05 -24.87 -17.92
N PRO A 27 1.13 -25.86 -17.88
CA PRO A 27 0.30 -26.11 -16.71
C PRO A 27 1.19 -26.59 -15.54
N LYS A 28 1.13 -25.88 -14.41
CA LYS A 28 1.80 -26.26 -13.15
C LYS A 28 0.78 -26.29 -12.01
N ILE A 29 0.99 -27.21 -11.07
CA ILE A 29 0.25 -27.22 -9.80
C ILE A 29 0.75 -26.03 -8.99
N VAL A 30 -0.11 -25.03 -8.76
CA VAL A 30 0.21 -23.82 -8.00
C VAL A 30 -0.24 -23.90 -6.55
N SER A 31 -1.16 -24.82 -6.24
CA SER A 31 -1.60 -25.12 -4.88
C SER A 31 -1.97 -26.60 -4.78
N GLN A 32 -1.59 -27.25 -3.69
CA GLN A 32 -1.98 -28.63 -3.38
C GLN A 32 -2.21 -28.76 -1.87
N ARG A 33 -3.40 -29.16 -1.46
CA ARG A 33 -3.79 -29.36 -0.06
C ARG A 33 -4.18 -30.82 0.15
N TYR A 34 -3.62 -31.44 1.18
CA TYR A 34 -3.97 -32.81 1.57
C TYR A 34 -5.36 -32.84 2.21
N LEU A 35 -6.19 -33.81 1.81
CA LEU A 35 -7.57 -33.96 2.28
C LEU A 35 -7.77 -35.17 3.20
N GLY A 36 -6.79 -36.06 3.32
CA GLY A 36 -6.93 -37.31 4.07
C GLY A 36 -6.99 -38.56 3.18
N LYS A 37 -7.17 -39.71 3.82
CA LYS A 37 -7.58 -40.97 3.18
C LYS A 37 -9.10 -40.98 2.96
N ALA A 38 -9.59 -41.99 2.24
CA ALA A 38 -11.04 -42.16 2.02
C ALA A 38 -11.83 -42.18 3.35
N ALA A 39 -11.33 -42.93 4.33
CA ALA A 39 -11.96 -43.06 5.64
C ALA A 39 -11.99 -41.73 6.43
N ASP A 40 -10.95 -40.89 6.30
CA ASP A 40 -10.90 -39.59 6.98
C ASP A 40 -11.97 -38.64 6.41
N ILE A 41 -12.17 -38.67 5.10
CA ILE A 41 -13.19 -37.89 4.40
C ILE A 41 -14.59 -38.39 4.75
N GLU A 42 -14.79 -39.71 4.77
CA GLU A 42 -16.06 -40.33 5.15
C GLU A 42 -16.43 -40.00 6.60
N ALA A 43 -15.47 -40.10 7.53
CA ALA A 43 -15.66 -39.71 8.92
C ALA A 43 -16.03 -38.23 9.06
N ALA A 44 -15.34 -37.33 8.34
CA ALA A 44 -15.64 -35.90 8.34
C ALA A 44 -17.06 -35.61 7.81
N ILE A 45 -17.51 -36.30 6.75
CA ILE A 45 -18.88 -36.17 6.21
C ILE A 45 -19.92 -36.72 7.20
N ALA A 46 -19.59 -37.79 7.92
CA ALA A 46 -20.43 -38.38 8.96
C ALA A 46 -20.53 -37.54 10.25
N GLY A 47 -19.96 -36.33 10.26
CA GLY A 47 -20.01 -35.41 11.39
C GLY A 47 -18.95 -35.67 12.47
N ALA A 48 -17.91 -36.46 12.17
CA ALA A 48 -16.76 -36.54 13.06
C ALA A 48 -16.07 -35.16 13.08
N THR A 49 -16.08 -34.52 14.25
CA THR A 49 -15.41 -33.23 14.44
C THR A 49 -13.91 -33.46 14.40
N VAL A 50 -13.27 -33.13 13.27
CA VAL A 50 -11.82 -33.09 13.18
C VAL A 50 -11.35 -31.89 14.01
N MET A 51 -10.80 -32.17 15.19
CA MET A 51 -10.11 -31.15 15.97
C MET A 51 -8.78 -30.82 15.29
N PRO A 52 -8.44 -29.54 15.11
CA PRO A 52 -7.17 -29.17 14.49
C PRO A 52 -6.00 -29.60 15.38
N ASP A 53 -5.00 -30.26 14.79
CA ASP A 53 -3.77 -30.65 15.52
C ASP A 53 -3.01 -29.44 16.06
N ARG A 54 -3.16 -28.28 15.40
CA ARG A 54 -2.54 -27.00 15.77
C ARG A 54 -3.44 -25.84 15.39
N THR A 55 -3.45 -24.82 16.24
CA THR A 55 -3.99 -23.50 15.92
C THR A 55 -2.86 -22.50 15.74
N ARG A 56 -3.12 -21.44 14.98
CA ARG A 56 -2.23 -20.29 14.86
C ARG A 56 -3.06 -19.03 15.08
N HIS A 57 -2.55 -18.12 15.88
CA HIS A 57 -3.11 -16.78 16.05
C HIS A 57 -2.53 -15.88 14.95
N LEU A 58 -3.40 -15.19 14.23
CA LEU A 58 -3.04 -14.27 13.16
C LEU A 58 -3.77 -12.95 13.38
N ALA A 59 -3.08 -11.83 13.16
CA ALA A 59 -3.71 -10.51 13.13
C ALA A 59 -4.70 -10.44 11.96
N PHE A 60 -5.85 -9.80 12.15
CA PHE A 60 -6.93 -9.77 11.15
C PHE A 60 -7.66 -8.43 11.12
N GLY A 61 -8.22 -7.98 12.25
CA GLY A 61 -9.20 -6.89 12.25
C GLY A 61 -8.63 -5.56 11.77
N ASP A 62 -7.44 -5.20 12.26
CA ASP A 62 -6.65 -4.05 11.83
C ASP A 62 -6.24 -4.14 10.36
N VAL A 63 -5.70 -5.28 9.94
CA VAL A 63 -5.25 -5.51 8.56
C VAL A 63 -6.42 -5.40 7.58
N ALA A 64 -7.55 -6.03 7.91
CA ALA A 64 -8.76 -6.01 7.08
C ALA A 64 -9.38 -4.62 7.03
N ALA A 65 -9.50 -3.92 8.17
CA ALA A 65 -10.09 -2.58 8.21
C ALA A 65 -9.27 -1.56 7.41
N VAL A 66 -7.94 -1.60 7.52
CA VAL A 66 -7.08 -0.71 6.74
C VAL A 66 -7.12 -1.09 5.27
N TRP A 67 -7.11 -2.38 4.93
CA TRP A 67 -7.23 -2.80 3.53
C TRP A 67 -8.55 -2.35 2.89
N GLU A 68 -9.67 -2.50 3.60
CA GLU A 68 -10.98 -2.01 3.15
C GLU A 68 -10.98 -0.48 2.93
N MET A 69 -10.31 0.27 3.81
CA MET A 69 -10.14 1.73 3.63
C MET A 69 -9.38 2.05 2.33
N LEU A 70 -8.32 1.31 2.04
CA LEU A 70 -7.54 1.49 0.81
C LEU A 70 -8.34 1.14 -0.45
N GLU A 71 -9.18 0.10 -0.38
CA GLU A 71 -10.10 -0.29 -1.46
C GLU A 71 -11.19 0.76 -1.69
N ARG A 72 -11.79 1.30 -0.62
CA ARG A 72 -12.78 2.39 -0.70
C ARG A 72 -12.21 3.67 -1.31
N LEU A 73 -10.91 3.89 -1.14
CA LEU A 73 -10.19 5.01 -1.73
C LEU A 73 -9.60 4.70 -3.12
N HIS A 74 -9.79 3.47 -3.62
CA HIS A 74 -9.25 3.02 -4.89
C HIS A 74 -7.75 3.24 -5.04
N LEU A 75 -6.98 3.11 -3.94
CA LEU A 75 -5.56 3.49 -3.94
C LEU A 75 -4.76 2.71 -4.99
N ALA A 76 -4.96 1.38 -5.06
CA ALA A 76 -4.20 0.55 -5.98
C ALA A 76 -4.55 0.87 -7.44
N GLU A 77 -5.83 1.04 -7.73
CA GLU A 77 -6.34 1.36 -9.07
C GLU A 77 -5.87 2.74 -9.54
N ILE A 78 -5.94 3.76 -8.68
CA ILE A 78 -5.45 5.11 -8.99
C ILE A 78 -3.97 5.08 -9.36
N VAL A 79 -3.16 4.36 -8.58
CA VAL A 79 -1.72 4.26 -8.85
C VAL A 79 -1.45 3.52 -10.15
N ASP A 80 -2.12 2.38 -10.37
CA ASP A 80 -1.92 1.58 -11.57
C ASP A 80 -2.36 2.31 -12.85
N ASP A 81 -3.45 3.08 -12.78
CA ASP A 81 -3.93 3.91 -13.89
C ASP A 81 -2.94 5.02 -14.26
N VAL A 82 -2.29 5.63 -13.27
CA VAL A 82 -1.34 6.73 -13.48
C VAL A 82 -0.02 6.22 -14.05
N VAL A 83 0.55 5.18 -13.44
CA VAL A 83 1.86 4.62 -13.84
C VAL A 83 1.77 3.81 -15.14
N GLY A 84 0.58 3.32 -15.49
CA GLY A 84 0.32 2.62 -16.75
C GLY A 84 0.65 1.13 -16.72
N ALA A 85 0.66 0.51 -17.91
CA ALA A 85 0.55 -0.95 -18.05
C ALA A 85 1.61 -1.74 -17.27
N ARG A 86 1.09 -2.70 -16.49
CA ARG A 86 1.84 -3.67 -15.66
C ARG A 86 2.87 -4.46 -16.46
N ARG A 87 4.08 -4.63 -15.90
CA ARG A 87 5.02 -5.66 -16.38
C ARG A 87 4.45 -7.05 -16.10
N SER A 88 4.38 -7.90 -17.14
CA SER A 88 3.74 -9.21 -17.08
C SER A 88 4.38 -10.21 -16.09
N ASP A 89 5.59 -9.94 -15.62
CA ASP A 89 6.37 -10.76 -14.69
C ASP A 89 6.30 -10.28 -13.23
N ALA A 90 5.62 -9.17 -12.95
CA ALA A 90 5.50 -8.64 -11.59
C ALA A 90 4.52 -9.46 -10.74
N GLY A 91 4.92 -9.79 -9.50
CA GLY A 91 4.12 -10.60 -8.58
C GLY A 91 2.82 -9.94 -8.11
N ALA A 92 2.78 -8.60 -8.14
CA ALA A 92 1.60 -7.76 -7.97
C ALA A 92 1.77 -6.47 -8.80
N SER A 93 0.75 -5.63 -8.86
CA SER A 93 0.84 -4.33 -9.54
C SER A 93 1.57 -3.28 -8.69
N VAL A 94 1.96 -2.14 -9.29
CA VAL A 94 2.61 -1.05 -8.56
C VAL A 94 1.69 -0.53 -7.46
N GLY A 95 0.41 -0.31 -7.78
CA GLY A 95 -0.61 0.10 -6.84
C GLY A 95 -0.81 -0.89 -5.69
N THR A 96 -0.77 -2.20 -5.97
CA THR A 96 -0.85 -3.21 -4.91
C THR A 96 0.33 -3.09 -3.93
N TYR A 97 1.55 -2.86 -4.43
CA TYR A 97 2.72 -2.67 -3.57
C TYR A 97 2.65 -1.41 -2.73
N ILE A 98 2.13 -0.31 -3.29
CA ILE A 98 1.89 0.93 -2.55
C ILE A 98 0.81 0.73 -1.49
N ALA A 99 -0.28 0.03 -1.81
CA ALA A 99 -1.34 -0.30 -0.85
C ALA A 99 -0.81 -1.19 0.30
N LEU A 100 -0.01 -2.22 -0.01
CA LEU A 100 0.65 -3.05 1.01
C LEU A 100 1.61 -2.22 1.89
N ALA A 101 2.37 -1.31 1.29
CA ALA A 101 3.26 -0.43 2.03
C ALA A 101 2.48 0.53 2.94
N ALA A 102 1.39 1.13 2.47
CA ALA A 102 0.51 2.00 3.27
C ALA A 102 -0.12 1.22 4.42
N LEU A 103 -0.66 0.03 4.14
CA LEU A 103 -1.21 -0.89 5.13
C LEU A 103 -0.23 -1.15 6.27
N ASN A 104 1.01 -1.54 5.95
CA ASN A 104 2.03 -1.77 6.97
C ASN A 104 2.35 -0.52 7.80
N ARG A 105 2.35 0.67 7.18
CA ARG A 105 2.61 1.93 7.89
C ARG A 105 1.50 2.36 8.84
N VAL A 106 0.29 1.86 8.65
CA VAL A 106 -0.83 2.11 9.57
C VAL A 106 -0.89 1.05 10.67
N VAL A 107 -0.69 -0.22 10.32
CA VAL A 107 -0.93 -1.34 11.24
C VAL A 107 0.26 -1.63 12.15
N ASP A 108 1.44 -1.88 11.59
CA ASP A 108 2.65 -2.24 12.37
C ASP A 108 3.91 -1.89 11.56
N PRO A 109 4.36 -0.62 11.62
CA PRO A 109 5.39 -0.10 10.73
C PRO A 109 6.71 -0.87 10.85
N CYS A 110 7.14 -1.47 9.75
CA CYS A 110 8.44 -2.13 9.67
C CYS A 110 9.20 -1.78 8.37
N SER A 111 10.45 -2.24 8.29
CA SER A 111 11.24 -2.06 7.07
C SER A 111 10.69 -2.93 5.93
N LYS A 112 10.93 -2.55 4.67
CA LYS A 112 10.54 -3.39 3.52
C LYS A 112 11.16 -4.80 3.59
N LEU A 113 12.35 -4.91 4.18
CA LEU A 113 13.03 -6.19 4.41
C LEU A 113 12.28 -7.07 5.41
N ALA A 114 11.72 -6.47 6.47
CA ALA A 114 10.97 -7.18 7.51
C ALA A 114 9.48 -7.41 7.13
N PHE A 115 9.03 -6.94 5.96
CA PHE A 115 7.63 -6.98 5.57
C PHE A 115 7.10 -8.41 5.47
N SER A 116 7.86 -9.33 4.85
CA SER A 116 7.44 -10.73 4.69
C SER A 116 7.21 -11.40 6.04
N ASP A 117 8.12 -11.18 6.98
CA ASP A 117 8.07 -11.78 8.31
C ASP A 117 6.89 -11.24 9.10
N TRP A 118 6.62 -9.94 8.98
CA TRP A 118 5.41 -9.34 9.54
C TRP A 118 4.15 -9.91 8.88
N TRP A 119 4.11 -9.97 7.56
CA TRP A 119 2.96 -10.46 6.79
C TRP A 119 2.54 -11.87 7.20
N ASP A 120 3.53 -12.74 7.45
CA ASP A 120 3.30 -14.11 7.93
C ASP A 120 2.53 -14.15 9.24
N THR A 121 2.62 -13.12 10.10
CA THR A 121 1.87 -13.02 11.36
C THR A 121 0.41 -12.57 11.19
N THR A 122 0.02 -12.19 9.96
CA THR A 122 -1.32 -11.71 9.63
C THR A 122 -2.14 -12.77 8.88
N ALA A 123 -3.45 -12.54 8.79
CA ALA A 123 -4.34 -13.36 8.01
C ALA A 123 -4.45 -12.91 6.54
N GLY A 124 -3.68 -11.89 6.11
CA GLY A 124 -3.79 -11.25 4.79
C GLY A 124 -3.71 -12.23 3.61
N ASP A 125 -2.85 -13.24 3.71
CA ASP A 125 -2.71 -14.29 2.69
C ASP A 125 -4.01 -15.04 2.37
N ARG A 126 -4.96 -15.09 3.30
CA ARG A 126 -6.22 -15.81 3.11
C ARG A 126 -7.12 -15.17 2.06
N TRP A 127 -7.06 -13.84 1.90
CA TRP A 127 -7.90 -13.10 0.95
C TRP A 127 -7.10 -12.45 -0.19
N LEU A 128 -5.88 -11.97 0.05
CA LEU A 128 -5.11 -11.29 -1.00
C LEU A 128 -4.42 -12.24 -2.00
N ARG A 129 -4.09 -13.47 -1.57
CA ARG A 129 -3.57 -14.55 -2.43
C ARG A 129 -2.47 -14.10 -3.40
N LEU A 130 -1.50 -13.34 -2.89
CA LEU A 130 -0.39 -12.83 -3.69
C LEU A 130 0.46 -13.97 -4.27
N SER A 131 1.09 -13.73 -5.42
CA SER A 131 1.94 -14.76 -6.04
C SER A 131 3.16 -15.09 -5.17
N PRO A 132 3.73 -16.31 -5.28
CA PRO A 132 4.97 -16.64 -4.60
C PRO A 132 6.08 -15.62 -4.87
N GLY A 133 6.74 -15.15 -3.82
CA GLY A 133 7.81 -14.14 -3.92
C GLY A 133 7.32 -12.71 -4.18
N ALA A 134 6.01 -12.46 -4.20
CA ALA A 134 5.48 -11.10 -4.31
C ALA A 134 5.98 -10.21 -3.15
N LEU A 135 6.14 -10.78 -1.95
CA LEU A 135 6.53 -10.05 -0.74
C LEU A 135 8.05 -9.84 -0.58
N ASP A 136 8.85 -10.16 -1.61
CA ASP A 136 10.27 -9.82 -1.61
C ASP A 136 10.43 -8.29 -1.54
N HIS A 137 11.17 -7.82 -0.55
CA HIS A 137 11.44 -6.40 -0.30
C HIS A 137 11.90 -5.63 -1.54
N ARG A 138 12.61 -6.27 -2.48
CA ARG A 138 13.07 -5.66 -3.74
C ARG A 138 11.90 -5.21 -4.62
N ARG A 139 10.78 -5.94 -4.59
CA ARG A 139 9.58 -5.61 -5.36
C ARG A 139 8.93 -4.31 -4.90
N PHE A 140 8.99 -4.02 -3.60
CA PHE A 140 8.52 -2.74 -3.08
C PHE A 140 9.38 -1.58 -3.60
N TRP A 141 10.70 -1.75 -3.68
CA TRP A 141 11.59 -0.74 -4.23
C TRP A 141 11.36 -0.53 -5.73
N GLU A 142 11.25 -1.62 -6.50
CA GLU A 142 10.92 -1.55 -7.93
C GLU A 142 9.59 -0.83 -8.18
N ALA A 143 8.58 -1.05 -7.34
CA ALA A 143 7.30 -0.36 -7.43
C ALA A 143 7.41 1.14 -7.08
N MET A 144 8.22 1.50 -6.08
CA MET A 144 8.46 2.90 -5.74
C MET A 144 9.26 3.63 -6.82
N ASP A 145 10.25 2.98 -7.43
CA ASP A 145 11.06 3.54 -8.52
C ASP A 145 10.25 3.73 -9.82
N ALA A 146 9.10 3.07 -9.94
CA ALA A 146 8.21 3.21 -11.09
C ALA A 146 7.34 4.48 -11.03
N ILE A 147 7.29 5.17 -9.89
CA ILE A 147 6.45 6.36 -9.70
C ILE A 147 7.33 7.61 -9.83
N GLY A 148 7.13 8.38 -10.89
CA GLY A 148 7.77 9.68 -11.08
C GLY A 148 7.20 10.77 -10.17
N GLU A 149 7.86 11.93 -10.12
CA GLU A 149 7.39 13.08 -9.33
C GLU A 149 6.04 13.62 -9.84
N ASP A 150 5.84 13.64 -11.15
CA ASP A 150 4.56 14.06 -11.76
C ASP A 150 3.45 13.04 -11.52
N ASP A 151 3.78 11.73 -11.58
CA ASP A 151 2.86 10.64 -11.25
C ASP A 151 2.39 10.76 -9.80
N LEU A 152 3.31 11.02 -8.87
CA LEU A 152 3.00 11.18 -7.45
C LEU A 152 2.01 12.32 -7.21
N GLN A 153 2.21 13.47 -7.87
CA GLN A 153 1.27 14.59 -7.80
C GLN A 153 -0.11 14.20 -8.35
N GLN A 154 -0.16 13.49 -9.48
CA GLN A 154 -1.43 13.05 -10.06
C GLN A 154 -2.15 12.02 -9.18
N ILE A 155 -1.42 11.06 -8.59
CA ILE A 155 -1.94 10.08 -7.64
C ILE A 155 -2.55 10.79 -6.44
N GLU A 156 -1.81 11.73 -5.83
CA GLU A 156 -2.31 12.47 -4.66
C GLU A 156 -3.58 13.25 -4.98
N ARG A 157 -3.64 13.93 -6.13
CA ARG A 157 -4.83 14.66 -6.57
C ARG A 157 -6.06 13.75 -6.69
N ARG A 158 -5.91 12.59 -7.32
CA ARG A 158 -7.00 11.62 -7.50
C ARG A 158 -7.41 10.99 -6.17
N LEU A 159 -6.45 10.68 -5.31
CA LEU A 159 -6.70 10.12 -3.98
C LEU A 159 -7.46 11.10 -3.10
N VAL A 160 -7.06 12.37 -3.08
CA VAL A 160 -7.76 13.42 -2.31
C VAL A 160 -9.17 13.64 -2.85
N ALA A 161 -9.38 13.61 -4.17
CA ALA A 161 -10.73 13.65 -4.74
C ALA A 161 -11.59 12.47 -4.25
N ALA A 162 -11.05 11.25 -4.25
CA ALA A 162 -11.74 10.07 -3.73
C ALA A 162 -12.05 10.18 -2.22
N MET A 163 -11.13 10.77 -1.43
CA MET A 163 -11.36 11.02 -0.01
C MET A 163 -12.52 11.98 0.22
N VAL A 164 -12.56 13.10 -0.51
CA VAL A 164 -13.66 14.08 -0.42
C VAL A 164 -14.97 13.46 -0.86
N GLU A 165 -14.99 12.72 -1.95
CA GLU A 165 -16.21 12.07 -2.46
C GLU A 165 -16.74 10.98 -1.51
N THR A 166 -15.84 10.17 -0.94
CA THR A 166 -16.22 9.01 -0.11
C THR A 166 -16.57 9.39 1.32
N PHE A 167 -15.91 10.43 1.87
CA PHE A 167 -16.00 10.78 3.28
C PHE A 167 -16.53 12.19 3.55
N ALA A 168 -16.86 12.96 2.50
CA ALA A 168 -17.35 14.34 2.61
C ALA A 168 -16.42 15.21 3.47
N VAL A 169 -15.10 15.08 3.26
CA VAL A 169 -14.09 15.88 3.98
C VAL A 169 -14.40 17.36 3.84
N ASP A 170 -14.50 18.06 4.96
CA ASP A 170 -14.79 19.50 4.97
C ASP A 170 -13.57 20.30 4.45
N LEU A 171 -13.82 21.10 3.41
CA LEU A 171 -12.83 21.95 2.75
C LEU A 171 -13.03 23.44 3.06
N SER A 172 -13.96 23.79 3.94
CA SER A 172 -14.28 25.18 4.29
C SER A 172 -13.17 25.87 5.10
N GLY A 173 -12.43 25.08 5.90
CA GLY A 173 -11.31 25.53 6.70
C GLY A 173 -10.06 24.68 6.44
N LEU A 174 -8.97 25.34 6.06
CA LEU A 174 -7.70 24.69 5.74
C LEU A 174 -6.56 25.31 6.54
N VAL A 175 -5.65 24.46 7.02
CA VAL A 175 -4.43 24.89 7.73
C VAL A 175 -3.22 24.45 6.94
N LEU A 176 -2.30 25.38 6.71
CA LEU A 176 -0.98 25.09 6.16
C LEU A 176 0.02 24.97 7.32
N ASP A 177 0.69 23.82 7.39
CA ASP A 177 1.91 23.67 8.18
C ASP A 177 3.09 23.38 7.26
N MET A 178 4.23 23.98 7.57
CA MET A 178 5.48 23.75 6.84
C MET A 178 6.48 23.25 7.86
N THR A 179 7.13 22.13 7.59
CA THR A 179 8.05 21.48 8.53
C THR A 179 9.29 20.94 7.81
N ASN A 180 10.26 20.49 8.59
CA ASN A 180 11.40 19.77 8.04
C ASN A 180 11.79 18.57 8.92
N PHE A 181 12.31 17.55 8.25
CA PHE A 181 12.74 16.31 8.87
C PHE A 181 14.23 16.11 8.66
N ALA A 182 14.95 15.80 9.73
CA ALA A 182 16.32 15.38 9.61
C ALA A 182 16.42 13.97 9.01
N THR A 183 17.41 13.75 8.18
CA THR A 183 17.70 12.47 7.52
C THR A 183 19.08 11.97 7.93
N TRP A 184 19.29 10.66 7.84
CA TRP A 184 20.59 10.03 8.04
C TRP A 184 21.29 9.71 6.70
N ILE A 185 20.92 10.43 5.65
CA ILE A 185 21.52 10.27 4.33
C ILE A 185 22.94 10.82 4.37
N ASP A 186 23.88 10.02 3.88
CA ASP A 186 25.30 10.38 3.85
C ASP A 186 25.54 11.68 3.04
N SER A 187 26.54 12.46 3.45
CA SER A 187 26.85 13.74 2.80
C SER A 187 27.43 13.58 1.39
N GLY A 188 28.08 12.46 1.09
CA GLY A 188 28.57 12.12 -0.26
C GLY A 188 27.55 11.40 -1.13
N ASN A 189 26.31 11.21 -0.66
CA ASN A 189 25.25 10.64 -1.49
C ASN A 189 24.57 11.72 -2.34
N ASP A 190 24.95 11.78 -3.61
CA ASP A 190 24.44 12.76 -4.56
C ASP A 190 23.10 12.34 -5.23
N ARG A 191 22.58 11.15 -4.92
CA ARG A 191 21.33 10.64 -5.52
C ARG A 191 20.07 11.26 -4.89
N ALA A 192 20.17 11.76 -3.67
CA ALA A 192 19.04 12.33 -2.93
C ALA A 192 19.09 13.87 -2.94
N ALA A 193 18.85 14.48 -4.10
CA ALA A 193 18.96 15.94 -4.29
C ALA A 193 18.04 16.75 -3.37
N ILE A 194 16.92 16.18 -2.92
CA ILE A 194 15.99 16.80 -1.97
C ILE A 194 16.55 16.90 -0.54
N ALA A 195 17.43 15.99 -0.13
CA ALA A 195 18.03 16.05 1.18
C ALA A 195 19.18 17.06 1.15
N GLN A 196 19.08 18.19 1.83
CA GLN A 196 20.11 19.24 1.81
C GLN A 196 20.37 19.76 3.23
N ARG A 197 21.56 20.31 3.48
CA ARG A 197 21.81 21.00 4.76
C ARG A 197 21.04 22.31 4.79
N GLY A 198 20.39 22.59 5.91
CA GLY A 198 19.57 23.78 6.08
C GLY A 198 19.25 24.04 7.55
N HIS A 199 18.36 24.98 7.81
CA HIS A 199 17.95 25.32 9.17
C HIS A 199 16.96 24.29 9.72
N SER A 200 17.47 23.30 10.45
CA SER A 200 16.66 22.23 11.05
C SER A 200 15.77 22.76 12.20
N LYS A 201 14.46 22.49 12.15
CA LYS A 201 13.53 22.77 13.26
C LYS A 201 13.81 21.90 14.49
N GLN A 202 14.44 20.74 14.29
CA GLN A 202 14.93 19.85 15.35
C GLN A 202 16.32 20.23 15.88
N LYS A 203 16.91 21.33 15.40
CA LYS A 203 18.28 21.79 15.73
C LYS A 203 19.39 20.78 15.38
N ARG A 204 19.14 19.87 14.43
CA ARG A 204 20.10 18.90 13.89
C ARG A 204 20.85 19.46 12.70
N ASN A 205 21.73 20.43 12.94
CA ASN A 205 22.52 21.09 11.89
C ASN A 205 23.60 20.17 11.27
N ASP A 206 23.90 19.06 11.95
CA ASP A 206 24.81 18.00 11.53
C ASP A 206 24.22 17.10 10.44
N LEU A 207 22.89 17.10 10.26
CA LEU A 207 22.17 16.25 9.32
C LEU A 207 21.68 17.02 8.07
N ARG A 208 21.48 16.28 6.97
CA ARG A 208 20.73 16.77 5.80
C ARG A 208 19.25 16.68 6.14
N ILE A 209 18.45 17.64 5.70
CA ILE A 209 17.02 17.71 5.97
C ILE A 209 16.22 17.72 4.67
N CYS A 210 14.95 17.32 4.75
CA CYS A 210 13.94 17.52 3.70
C CYS A 210 12.82 18.40 4.25
N GLY A 211 12.36 19.35 3.44
CA GLY A 211 11.19 20.16 3.76
C GLY A 211 9.90 19.49 3.31
N LEU A 212 8.81 19.73 4.04
CA LEU A 212 7.48 19.27 3.69
C LEU A 212 6.47 20.37 4.06
N ALA A 213 5.69 20.81 3.07
CA ALA A 213 4.50 21.61 3.31
C ALA A 213 3.27 20.70 3.21
N LEU A 214 2.34 20.85 4.15
CA LEU A 214 1.08 20.14 4.19
C LEU A 214 -0.07 21.12 4.34
N VAL A 215 -1.06 21.02 3.46
CA VAL A 215 -2.38 21.62 3.70
C VAL A 215 -3.31 20.54 4.21
N VAL A 216 -3.92 20.78 5.36
CA VAL A 216 -4.82 19.83 6.02
C VAL A 216 -6.20 20.44 6.26
N SER A 217 -7.24 19.62 6.29
CA SER A 217 -8.57 20.05 6.74
C SER A 217 -8.55 20.41 8.22
N THR A 218 -9.35 21.40 8.63
CA THR A 218 -9.56 21.69 10.06
C THR A 218 -10.36 20.59 10.75
N ASP A 219 -11.23 19.91 10.00
CA ASP A 219 -11.96 18.74 10.48
C ASP A 219 -11.15 17.47 10.26
N GLY A 220 -10.68 16.86 11.36
CA GLY A 220 -9.94 15.59 11.34
C GLY A 220 -8.46 15.68 10.92
N GLY A 221 -7.94 16.85 10.52
CA GLY A 221 -6.53 17.01 10.15
C GLY A 221 -6.12 16.21 8.91
N VAL A 222 -7.05 16.01 7.98
CA VAL A 222 -6.86 15.18 6.80
C VAL A 222 -5.91 15.87 5.82
N PRO A 223 -4.79 15.24 5.38
CA PRO A 223 -3.90 15.83 4.39
C PRO A 223 -4.56 15.93 3.00
N LEU A 224 -4.51 17.12 2.42
CA LEU A 224 -5.14 17.45 1.13
C LEU A 224 -4.13 17.91 0.07
N VAL A 225 -3.00 18.46 0.51
CA VAL A 225 -1.87 18.84 -0.33
C VAL A 225 -0.59 18.51 0.38
N SER A 226 0.32 17.78 -0.28
CA SER A 226 1.71 17.70 0.14
C SER A 226 2.64 18.31 -0.90
N HIS A 227 3.68 18.97 -0.42
CA HIS A 227 4.76 19.51 -1.25
C HIS A 227 6.08 19.28 -0.54
N ALA A 228 6.83 18.28 -0.99
CA ALA A 228 8.18 18.01 -0.52
C ALA A 228 9.19 18.90 -1.27
N TYR A 229 10.16 19.45 -0.56
CA TYR A 229 11.14 20.37 -1.16
C TYR A 229 12.54 20.24 -0.55
N PRO A 230 13.58 20.71 -1.25
CA PRO A 230 14.94 20.64 -0.74
C PRO A 230 15.12 21.34 0.60
N GLY A 231 15.80 20.69 1.54
CA GLY A 231 15.94 21.18 2.92
C GLY A 231 16.66 22.52 3.10
N ASN A 232 17.36 23.00 2.08
CA ASN A 232 18.03 24.30 2.08
C ASN A 232 17.14 25.45 1.59
N LYS A 233 15.90 25.19 1.16
CA LYS A 233 14.97 26.23 0.72
C LYS A 233 14.17 26.78 1.92
N PRO A 234 14.12 28.12 2.11
CA PRO A 234 13.30 28.73 3.15
C PRO A 234 11.80 28.55 2.91
N ASP A 235 11.03 28.27 3.95
CA ASP A 235 9.58 28.02 3.89
C ASP A 235 8.81 29.14 3.15
N VAL A 236 9.15 30.41 3.39
CA VAL A 236 8.52 31.58 2.73
C VAL A 236 8.56 31.50 1.20
N THR A 237 9.59 30.88 0.64
CA THR A 237 9.75 30.72 -0.81
C THR A 237 8.91 29.59 -1.39
N GLN A 238 8.45 28.66 -0.54
CA GLN A 238 7.65 27.50 -0.95
C GLN A 238 6.14 27.70 -0.70
N PHE A 239 5.77 28.72 0.09
CA PHE A 239 4.39 29.09 0.36
C PHE A 239 3.58 29.29 -0.94
N GLY A 240 4.09 30.13 -1.86
CA GLY A 240 3.40 30.41 -3.13
C GLY A 240 3.18 29.18 -3.99
N ALA A 241 4.16 28.26 -4.05
CA ALA A 241 4.01 27.00 -4.79
C ALA A 241 2.92 26.11 -4.17
N THR A 242 2.90 26.02 -2.84
CA THR A 242 1.91 25.21 -2.10
C THR A 242 0.49 25.76 -2.27
N VAL A 243 0.33 27.08 -2.21
CA VAL A 243 -0.97 27.75 -2.44
C VAL A 243 -1.43 27.59 -3.88
N ASN A 244 -0.53 27.71 -4.86
CA ASN A 244 -0.87 27.51 -6.27
C ASN A 244 -1.33 26.07 -6.53
N GLU A 245 -0.67 25.08 -5.92
CA GLU A 245 -1.10 23.68 -6.02
C GLU A 245 -2.49 23.49 -5.38
N LEU A 246 -2.72 24.04 -4.18
CA LEU A 246 -4.03 24.01 -3.52
C LEU A 246 -5.13 24.59 -4.41
N VAL A 247 -4.90 25.79 -4.97
CA VAL A 247 -5.85 26.44 -5.87
C VAL A 247 -6.08 25.57 -7.09
N THR A 248 -5.02 25.07 -7.74
CA THR A 248 -5.13 24.23 -8.94
C THR A 248 -5.97 22.97 -8.69
N ARG A 249 -5.81 22.34 -7.53
CA ARG A 249 -6.58 21.13 -7.15
C ARG A 249 -8.05 21.39 -6.94
N PHE A 250 -8.38 22.47 -6.23
CA PHE A 250 -9.75 22.72 -5.80
C PHE A 250 -10.45 23.79 -6.62
N TYR A 251 -9.83 24.37 -7.66
CA TYR A 251 -10.41 25.45 -8.47
C TYR A 251 -11.80 25.08 -9.03
N SER A 252 -11.94 23.87 -9.57
CA SER A 252 -13.20 23.36 -10.11
C SER A 252 -14.26 23.07 -9.02
N SER A 253 -13.82 22.61 -7.84
CA SER A 253 -14.69 22.34 -6.68
C SER A 253 -15.17 23.64 -6.00
N LEU A 254 -14.27 24.62 -5.83
CA LEU A 254 -14.57 25.95 -5.28
C LEU A 254 -15.49 26.75 -6.20
N ALA A 255 -15.32 26.64 -7.52
CA ALA A 255 -16.22 27.27 -8.49
C ALA A 255 -17.65 26.70 -8.43
N ARG A 256 -17.81 25.40 -8.12
CA ARG A 256 -19.13 24.77 -7.94
C ARG A 256 -19.83 25.24 -6.66
N VAL A 257 -19.11 25.36 -5.54
CA VAL A 257 -19.68 25.83 -4.26
C VAL A 257 -20.20 27.27 -4.37
N ALA A 258 -19.46 28.16 -5.03
CA ALA A 258 -19.87 29.55 -5.23
C ALA A 258 -21.11 29.74 -6.13
N THR A 259 -21.53 28.71 -6.86
CA THR A 259 -22.70 28.76 -7.74
C THR A 259 -23.98 28.24 -7.07
N VAL A 260 -23.86 27.46 -5.99
CA VAL A 260 -25.01 26.90 -5.25
C VAL A 260 -25.55 27.90 -4.21
N GLU A 261 -24.76 28.91 -3.84
CA GLU A 261 -25.17 30.01 -2.93
C GLU A 261 -25.69 31.27 -3.65
N ARG A 262 -26.14 31.17 -4.91
CA ARG A 262 -26.81 32.26 -5.63
C ARG A 262 -28.25 31.94 -6.00
#